data_AF-A0A8D8BHC5-F1
#
_entry.id   AF-A0A8D8BHC5-F1
#
_cell.length_a   1.000
_cell.length_b   1.000
_cell.length_c   1.000
_cell.angle_alpha   90.00
_cell.angle_beta   90.00
_cell.angle_gamma   90.00
#
_symmetry.space_group_name_H-M   'P 1'
#
loop_
_entity.id
_entity.type
_entity.pdbx_description
1 polymer ?
#
loop_
_entity_poly.entity_id
_entity_poly.type
_entity_poly.pdbx_seq_one_letter_code
_entity_poly.pdbx_strand_id
1 'polypeptide(L)'
;MWEEPDQPTSTFVWQKKLEKHGLKNLSRKELEALNRRKQQENMIELEKLKKRRQEREHARQQHEDDMCLMQRSKEAAQFDEWQRQEECFHLEQAKLRSKIRIQDGRAKPIDLLAQYISEKSLEESIEMQMHEPYHYLNGLGLDDFEDLLADIRVYNELEKCQNADYWSDLTIIVEDELQKLRKAEAEKQRMAPGRREGIHQSVAKDVTQIFKGKSSSQLEELKRKIEDKIASPQDGLDIGYWESLLSQLKAHMARARLRDRHQENLRNKLELLKQ
;
A
#
# COMPACT_ATOMS: atom_id res chain seq x y z
N MET A 1 54.15 -9.68 57.91
CA MET A 1 53.25 -9.71 59.08
C MET A 1 52.78 -8.28 59.24
N TRP A 2 51.64 -7.94 58.65
CA TRP A 2 51.07 -6.59 58.72
C TRP A 2 50.22 -6.53 59.98
N GLU A 3 50.60 -5.69 60.93
CA GLU A 3 49.87 -5.48 62.19
C GLU A 3 48.49 -4.88 61.87
N GLU A 4 47.44 -5.50 62.40
CA GLU A 4 46.07 -4.98 62.33
C GLU A 4 46.00 -3.63 63.07
N PRO A 5 45.34 -2.61 62.50
CA PRO A 5 45.22 -1.31 63.15
C PRO A 5 44.37 -1.42 64.42
N ASP A 6 44.95 -0.94 65.53
CA ASP A 6 44.36 -0.87 66.87
C ASP A 6 42.99 -0.19 66.81
N GLN A 7 41.91 -0.96 67.04
CA GLN A 7 40.56 -0.40 67.04
C GLN A 7 40.33 0.39 68.33
N PRO A 8 39.91 1.67 68.26
CA PRO A 8 39.65 2.46 69.45
C PRO A 8 38.52 1.82 70.29
N THR A 9 38.88 1.29 71.45
CA THR A 9 38.00 0.54 72.37
C THR A 9 37.00 1.42 73.15
N SER A 10 36.98 2.73 72.90
CA SER A 10 36.07 3.65 73.57
C SER A 10 35.23 4.44 72.57
N THR A 11 33.94 4.11 72.50
CA THR A 11 32.95 4.81 71.67
C THR A 11 32.83 6.27 72.12
N PHE A 12 33.02 7.21 71.20
CA PHE A 12 32.92 8.64 71.46
C PHE A 12 31.53 9.01 72.01
N VAL A 13 31.48 9.64 73.19
CA VAL A 13 30.24 10.11 73.84
C VAL A 13 30.24 11.63 73.90
N TRP A 14 29.23 12.26 73.29
CA TRP A 14 29.10 13.72 73.30
C TRP A 14 28.49 14.21 74.62
N GLN A 15 29.32 14.31 75.66
CA GLN A 15 28.91 14.65 77.03
C GLN A 15 28.07 15.94 77.11
N LYS A 16 28.47 17.00 76.40
CA LYS A 16 27.74 18.27 76.34
C LYS A 16 26.33 18.15 75.75
N LYS A 17 26.11 17.20 74.83
CA LYS A 17 24.79 16.91 74.24
C LYS A 17 23.91 16.14 75.22
N LEU A 18 24.48 15.22 76.00
CA LEU A 18 23.74 14.49 77.04
C LEU A 18 23.27 15.41 78.17
N GLU A 19 24.10 16.37 78.57
CA GLU A 19 23.72 17.39 79.56
C GLU A 19 22.59 18.29 79.04
N LYS A 20 22.69 18.78 77.80
CA LYS A 20 21.66 19.63 77.19
C LYS A 20 20.31 18.92 77.02
N HIS A 21 20.31 17.61 76.79
CA HIS A 21 19.09 16.80 76.66
C HIS A 21 18.58 16.23 78.00
N GLY A 22 19.22 16.55 79.13
CA GLY A 22 18.80 16.07 80.46
C GLY A 22 19.01 14.57 80.70
N LEU A 23 19.87 13.92 79.91
CA LEU A 23 20.08 12.46 79.93
C LEU A 23 21.33 12.05 80.73
N LYS A 24 21.86 12.94 81.58
CA LYS A 24 23.13 12.75 82.31
C LYS A 24 23.10 11.56 83.29
N ASN A 25 21.91 11.18 83.77
CA ASN A 25 21.71 10.19 84.82
C ASN A 25 21.30 8.79 84.31
N LEU A 26 21.17 8.58 82.99
CA LEU A 26 20.81 7.27 82.42
C LEU A 26 22.04 6.36 82.28
N SER A 27 21.84 5.06 82.47
CA SER A 27 22.90 4.06 82.34
C SER A 27 23.41 3.99 80.88
N ARG A 28 24.70 3.68 80.70
CA ARG A 28 25.31 3.49 79.37
C ARG A 28 24.52 2.51 78.50
N LYS A 29 24.00 1.43 79.09
CA LYS A 29 23.15 0.44 78.39
C LYS A 29 21.81 1.03 77.90
N GLU A 30 21.21 1.93 78.68
CA GLU A 30 19.94 2.59 78.35
C GLU A 30 20.12 3.64 77.25
N LEU A 31 21.23 4.40 77.31
CA LEU A 31 21.58 5.38 76.28
C LEU A 31 21.87 4.70 74.94
N GLU A 32 22.57 3.57 74.95
CA GLU A 32 22.79 2.75 73.76
C GLU A 32 21.48 2.16 73.21
N ALA A 33 20.56 1.71 74.08
CA ALA A 33 19.24 1.22 73.65
C ALA A 33 18.38 2.33 73.02
N LEU A 34 18.37 3.53 73.59
CA LEU A 34 17.70 4.71 73.03
C LEU A 34 18.31 5.14 71.69
N ASN A 35 19.64 5.11 71.57
CA ASN A 35 20.32 5.42 70.30
C ASN A 35 20.02 4.35 69.24
N ARG A 36 20.03 3.06 69.59
CA ARG A 36 19.63 1.97 68.67
C ARG A 36 18.19 2.15 68.19
N ARG A 37 17.26 2.50 69.09
CA ARG A 37 15.86 2.78 68.74
C ARG A 37 15.73 3.98 67.80
N LYS A 38 16.42 5.10 68.08
CA LYS A 38 16.45 6.27 67.19
C LYS A 38 17.07 5.95 65.83
N GLN A 39 18.13 5.14 65.79
CA GLN A 39 18.72 4.68 64.54
C GLN A 39 17.75 3.82 63.73
N GLN A 40 17.02 2.91 64.38
CA GLN A 40 15.98 2.10 63.73
C GLN A 40 14.82 2.97 63.21
N GLU A 41 14.34 3.92 64.00
CA GLU A 41 13.30 4.89 63.59
C GLU A 41 13.78 5.74 62.40
N ASN A 42 15.01 6.26 62.44
CA ASN A 42 15.61 7.00 61.32
C ASN A 42 15.75 6.13 60.06
N MET A 43 16.14 4.86 60.18
CA MET A 43 16.26 3.94 59.05
C MET A 43 14.89 3.70 58.39
N ILE A 44 13.84 3.47 59.18
CA ILE A 44 12.47 3.29 58.69
C ILE A 44 11.97 4.58 58.01
N GLU A 45 12.25 5.75 58.59
CA GLU A 45 11.91 7.03 57.98
C GLU A 45 12.65 7.25 56.67
N LEU A 46 13.95 6.91 56.62
CA LEU A 46 14.77 7.02 55.41
C LEU A 46 14.24 6.10 54.29
N GLU A 47 13.85 4.87 54.63
CA GLU A 47 13.23 3.93 53.68
C GLU A 47 11.88 4.45 53.16
N LYS A 48 11.02 4.98 54.03
CA LYS A 48 9.75 5.62 53.62
C LYS A 48 9.98 6.84 52.72
N LEU A 49 11.04 7.62 52.97
CA LEU A 49 11.41 8.75 52.12
C LEU A 49 11.97 8.29 50.77
N LYS A 50 12.78 7.23 50.76
CA LYS A 50 13.31 6.62 49.54
C LYS A 50 12.18 6.07 48.67
N LYS A 51 11.23 5.33 49.25
CA LYS A 51 10.05 4.81 48.55
C LYS A 51 9.21 5.94 47.94
N ARG A 52 8.91 7.00 48.70
CA ARG A 52 8.20 8.19 48.20
C ARG A 52 8.96 8.97 47.12
N ARG A 53 10.30 8.91 47.07
CA ARG A 53 11.08 9.49 45.97
C ARG A 53 10.97 8.63 44.72
N GLN A 54 11.12 7.31 44.86
CA GLN A 54 10.99 6.35 43.78
C GLN A 54 9.59 6.37 43.15
N GLU A 55 8.52 6.40 43.96
CA GLU A 55 7.14 6.50 43.47
C GLU A 55 6.91 7.80 42.68
N ARG A 56 7.43 8.93 43.16
CA ARG A 56 7.33 10.22 42.45
C ARG A 56 8.15 10.25 41.16
N GLU A 57 9.30 9.58 41.15
CA GLU A 57 10.15 9.46 39.95
C GLU A 57 9.50 8.55 38.91
N HIS A 58 8.98 7.41 39.33
CA HIS A 58 8.22 6.51 38.46
C HIS A 58 6.97 7.18 37.89
N ALA A 59 6.21 7.91 38.70
CA ALA A 59 5.05 8.65 38.23
C ALA A 59 5.41 9.77 37.24
N ARG A 60 6.54 10.47 37.46
CA ARG A 60 7.06 11.44 36.48
C ARG A 60 7.48 10.76 35.19
N GLN A 61 8.22 9.65 35.27
CA GLN A 61 8.65 8.89 34.11
C GLN A 61 7.45 8.39 33.29
N GLN A 62 6.44 7.81 33.95
CA GLN A 62 5.21 7.36 33.27
C GLN A 62 4.49 8.52 32.58
N HIS A 63 4.36 9.66 33.24
CA HIS A 63 3.75 10.83 32.64
C HIS A 63 4.56 11.37 31.46
N GLU A 64 5.90 11.39 31.56
CA GLU A 64 6.79 11.78 30.46
C GLU A 64 6.69 10.81 29.27
N ASP A 65 6.65 9.50 29.53
CA ASP A 65 6.49 8.45 28.52
C ASP A 65 5.12 8.55 27.83
N ASP A 66 4.04 8.76 28.59
CA ASP A 66 2.68 8.94 28.07
C ASP A 66 2.58 10.21 27.20
N MET A 67 3.18 11.31 27.66
CA MET A 67 3.24 12.56 26.89
C MET A 67 4.05 12.38 25.60
N CYS A 68 5.17 11.66 25.65
CA CYS A 68 5.99 11.34 24.48
C CYS A 68 5.22 10.47 23.48
N LEU A 69 4.54 9.43 23.95
CA LEU A 69 3.72 8.55 23.13
C LEU A 69 2.57 9.33 22.48
N MET A 70 1.89 10.19 23.25
CA MET A 70 0.80 11.02 22.76
C MET A 70 1.28 12.04 21.73
N GLN A 71 2.46 12.64 21.92
CA GLN A 71 3.07 13.54 20.96
C GLN A 71 3.43 12.81 19.66
N ARG A 72 4.08 11.66 19.75
CA ARG A 72 4.40 10.82 18.57
C ARG A 72 3.15 10.37 17.82
N SER A 73 2.08 10.01 18.55
CA SER A 73 0.81 9.63 17.94
C SER A 73 0.16 10.80 17.21
N LYS A 74 0.20 12.02 17.77
CA LYS A 74 -0.28 13.24 17.11
C LYS A 74 0.52 13.54 15.84
N GLU A 75 1.85 13.45 15.91
CA GLU A 75 2.73 13.68 14.76
C GLU A 75 2.48 12.64 13.65
N ALA A 76 2.31 11.37 14.00
CA ALA A 76 1.97 10.32 13.04
C ALA A 76 0.61 10.58 12.36
N ALA A 77 -0.40 11.02 13.12
CA ALA A 77 -1.71 11.36 12.56
C ALA A 77 -1.65 12.60 11.65
N GLN A 78 -0.85 13.61 12.01
CA GLN A 78 -0.65 14.79 11.16
C GLN A 78 0.06 14.45 9.87
N PHE A 79 1.09 13.59 9.93
CA PHE A 79 1.81 13.14 8.74
C PHE A 79 0.90 12.35 7.79
N ASP A 80 0.09 11.44 8.34
CA ASP A 80 -0.87 10.65 7.57
C ASP A 80 -1.95 11.54 6.90
N GLU A 81 -2.46 12.55 7.60
CA GLU A 81 -3.39 13.53 7.01
C GLU A 81 -2.72 14.37 5.90
N TRP A 82 -1.48 14.82 6.13
CA TRP A 82 -0.73 15.57 5.13
C TRP A 82 -0.46 14.73 3.88
N GLN A 83 -0.09 13.46 4.04
CA GLN A 83 0.10 12.54 2.93
C GLN A 83 -1.20 12.36 2.11
N ARG A 84 -2.35 12.20 2.78
CA ARG A 84 -3.65 12.14 2.08
C ARG A 84 -3.96 13.40 1.29
N GLN A 85 -3.64 14.57 1.85
CA GLN A 85 -3.84 15.84 1.15
C GLN A 85 -2.93 15.97 -0.07
N GLU A 86 -1.67 15.53 0.05
CA GLU A 86 -0.70 15.48 -1.06
C GLU A 86 -1.17 14.52 -2.17
N GLU A 87 -1.63 13.31 -1.83
CA GLU A 87 -2.20 12.35 -2.79
C GLU A 87 -3.42 12.94 -3.54
N CYS A 88 -4.34 13.58 -2.80
CA CYS A 88 -5.49 14.27 -3.40
C CYS A 88 -5.05 15.40 -4.35
N PHE A 89 -4.07 16.21 -3.95
CA PHE A 89 -3.53 17.27 -4.78
C PHE A 89 -2.89 16.72 -6.06
N HIS A 90 -2.10 15.65 -5.97
CA HIS A 90 -1.52 14.99 -7.15
C HIS A 90 -2.59 14.48 -8.12
N LEU A 91 -3.67 13.90 -7.60
CA LEU A 91 -4.80 13.46 -8.43
C LEU A 91 -5.48 14.64 -9.13
N GLU A 92 -5.74 15.73 -8.42
CA GLU A 92 -6.34 16.93 -9.00
C GLU A 92 -5.44 17.55 -10.08
N GLN A 93 -4.13 17.64 -9.84
CA GLN A 93 -3.17 18.10 -10.82
C GLN A 93 -3.11 17.19 -12.06
N ALA A 94 -3.13 15.87 -11.87
CA ALA A 94 -3.18 14.90 -12.98
C ALA A 94 -4.44 15.09 -13.83
N LYS A 95 -5.60 15.24 -13.20
CA LYS A 95 -6.87 15.54 -13.88
C LYS A 95 -6.85 16.87 -14.63
N LEU A 96 -6.31 17.93 -14.01
CA LEU A 96 -6.18 19.23 -14.65
C LEU A 96 -5.26 19.19 -15.88
N ARG A 97 -4.11 18.53 -15.76
CA ARG A 97 -3.16 18.34 -16.88
C ARG A 97 -3.79 17.55 -18.03
N SER A 98 -4.51 16.48 -17.70
CA SER A 98 -5.27 15.68 -18.67
C SER A 98 -6.29 16.56 -19.41
N LYS A 99 -7.10 17.35 -18.68
CA LYS A 99 -8.07 18.28 -19.28
C LYS A 99 -7.43 19.25 -20.28
N ILE A 100 -6.30 19.86 -19.91
CA ILE A 100 -5.58 20.80 -20.79
C ILE A 100 -5.07 20.10 -22.06
N ARG A 101 -4.47 18.91 -21.94
CA ARG A 101 -3.95 18.17 -23.11
C ARG A 101 -5.06 17.78 -24.08
N ILE A 102 -6.22 17.38 -23.57
CA ILE A 102 -7.39 17.06 -24.37
C ILE A 102 -7.86 18.29 -25.15
N GLN A 103 -7.98 19.44 -24.47
CA GLN A 103 -8.39 20.71 -25.09
C GLN A 103 -7.39 21.18 -26.17
N ASP A 104 -6.10 20.97 -25.95
CA ASP A 104 -5.04 21.33 -26.90
C ASP A 104 -4.87 20.32 -28.06
N GLY A 105 -5.70 19.27 -28.14
CA GLY A 105 -5.63 18.27 -29.22
C GLY A 105 -4.41 17.32 -29.15
N ARG A 106 -3.75 17.25 -27.99
CA ARG A 106 -2.53 16.47 -27.74
C ARG A 106 -2.73 15.49 -26.58
N ALA A 107 -3.93 14.90 -26.55
CA ALA A 107 -4.33 13.93 -25.54
C ALA A 107 -3.43 12.69 -25.60
N LYS A 108 -2.95 12.24 -24.43
CA LYS A 108 -2.37 10.90 -24.30
C LYS A 108 -3.49 9.85 -24.18
N PRO A 109 -3.20 8.57 -24.47
CA PRO A 109 -4.18 7.49 -24.29
C PRO A 109 -4.77 7.42 -22.88
N ILE A 110 -3.95 7.62 -21.84
CA ILE A 110 -4.44 7.66 -20.45
C ILE A 110 -5.45 8.79 -20.22
N ASP A 111 -5.24 9.95 -20.85
CA ASP A 111 -6.11 11.11 -20.65
C ASP A 111 -7.53 10.79 -21.13
N LEU A 112 -7.64 10.12 -22.29
CA LEU A 112 -8.92 9.70 -22.87
C LEU A 112 -9.59 8.58 -22.06
N LEU A 113 -8.80 7.62 -21.56
CA LEU A 113 -9.30 6.51 -20.74
C LEU A 113 -9.79 6.99 -19.36
N ALA A 114 -9.04 7.87 -18.71
CA ALA A 114 -9.46 8.48 -17.44
C ALA A 114 -10.69 9.39 -17.63
N GLN A 115 -10.74 10.16 -18.72
CA GLN A 115 -11.90 10.98 -19.05
C GLN A 115 -13.16 10.14 -19.28
N TYR A 116 -13.03 8.94 -19.87
CA TYR A 116 -14.16 8.05 -20.16
C TYR A 116 -14.97 7.67 -18.90
N ILE A 117 -14.30 7.44 -17.77
CA ILE A 117 -14.93 7.08 -16.49
C ILE A 117 -15.25 8.30 -15.60
N SER A 118 -14.82 9.50 -15.98
CA SER A 118 -15.04 10.71 -15.19
C SER A 118 -16.49 11.20 -15.36
N GLU A 119 -17.35 10.87 -14.39
CA GLU A 119 -18.79 11.19 -14.38
C GLU A 119 -19.09 12.70 -14.38
N LYS A 120 -18.09 13.56 -14.15
CA LYS A 120 -18.28 14.99 -13.89
C LYS A 120 -18.45 15.88 -15.13
N SER A 121 -18.38 15.33 -16.34
CA SER A 121 -18.51 16.13 -17.56
C SER A 121 -19.42 15.47 -18.60
N LEU A 122 -20.68 15.28 -18.21
CA LEU A 122 -21.72 14.75 -19.08
C LEU A 122 -21.99 15.65 -20.30
N GLU A 123 -21.65 16.94 -20.22
CA GLU A 123 -21.90 17.95 -21.26
C GLU A 123 -20.74 18.13 -22.25
N GLU A 124 -19.49 17.81 -21.89
CA GLU A 124 -18.31 18.31 -22.64
C GLU A 124 -17.69 17.28 -23.61
N SER A 125 -18.22 16.04 -23.73
CA SER A 125 -17.72 15.11 -24.77
C SER A 125 -18.65 13.93 -25.11
N ILE A 126 -19.80 14.21 -25.71
CA ILE A 126 -20.65 13.17 -26.31
C ILE A 126 -19.85 12.37 -27.36
N GLU A 127 -18.96 13.02 -28.13
CA GLU A 127 -18.17 12.36 -29.18
C GLU A 127 -17.09 11.39 -28.65
N MET A 128 -16.35 11.73 -27.58
CA MET A 128 -15.37 10.79 -26.98
C MET A 128 -16.05 9.59 -26.32
N GLN A 129 -17.33 9.70 -25.96
CA GLN A 129 -18.07 8.62 -25.32
C GLN A 129 -18.80 7.71 -26.32
N MET A 130 -18.64 7.93 -27.63
CA MET A 130 -19.19 7.05 -28.67
C MET A 130 -18.29 5.86 -29.00
N HIS A 131 -17.00 5.93 -28.64
CA HIS A 131 -16.06 4.85 -28.89
C HIS A 131 -15.83 4.00 -27.65
N GLU A 132 -15.75 2.69 -27.84
CA GLU A 132 -15.41 1.77 -26.76
C GLU A 132 -13.98 2.05 -26.27
N PRO A 133 -13.70 2.00 -24.96
CA PRO A 133 -12.43 2.44 -24.37
C PRO A 133 -11.18 1.81 -24.99
N TYR A 134 -11.25 0.54 -25.38
CA TYR A 134 -10.11 -0.16 -25.96
C TYR A 134 -9.74 0.33 -27.38
N HIS A 135 -10.57 1.14 -28.04
CA HIS A 135 -10.20 1.74 -29.33
C HIS A 135 -9.07 2.75 -29.22
N TYR A 136 -8.92 3.39 -28.05
CA TYR A 136 -7.82 4.33 -27.78
C TYR A 136 -6.45 3.66 -27.67
N LEU A 137 -6.41 2.33 -27.67
CA LEU A 137 -5.18 1.52 -27.66
C LEU A 137 -4.65 1.25 -29.07
N ASN A 138 -5.45 1.50 -30.11
CA ASN A 138 -5.07 1.17 -31.48
C ASN A 138 -3.95 2.09 -31.98
N GLY A 139 -2.87 1.49 -32.48
CA GLY A 139 -1.76 2.23 -33.11
C GLY A 139 -0.67 2.72 -32.15
N LEU A 140 -0.74 2.36 -30.87
CA LEU A 140 0.31 2.68 -29.89
C LEU A 140 1.58 1.83 -30.10
N GLY A 141 2.74 2.43 -29.84
CA GLY A 141 4.04 1.77 -29.84
C GLY A 141 4.30 0.98 -28.55
N LEU A 142 5.43 0.26 -28.51
CA LEU A 142 5.87 -0.47 -27.30
C LEU A 142 6.07 0.46 -26.11
N ASP A 143 6.81 1.56 -26.32
CA ASP A 143 7.10 2.55 -25.28
C ASP A 143 5.80 3.19 -24.76
N ASP A 144 4.86 3.52 -25.65
CA ASP A 144 3.56 4.10 -25.28
C ASP A 144 2.72 3.14 -24.43
N PHE A 145 2.77 1.84 -24.70
CA PHE A 145 2.06 0.84 -23.89
C PHE A 145 2.71 0.63 -22.52
N GLU A 146 4.04 0.69 -22.43
CA GLU A 146 4.75 0.63 -21.14
C GLU A 146 4.45 1.85 -20.28
N ASP A 147 4.51 3.04 -20.86
CA ASP A 147 4.08 4.30 -20.22
C ASP A 147 2.62 4.21 -19.77
N LEU A 148 1.73 3.72 -20.65
CA LEU A 148 0.31 3.58 -20.33
C LEU A 148 0.07 2.62 -19.16
N LEU A 149 0.82 1.52 -19.04
CA LEU A 149 0.70 0.62 -17.87
C LEU A 149 1.10 1.31 -16.57
N ALA A 150 2.19 2.09 -16.59
CA ALA A 150 2.60 2.86 -15.43
C ALA A 150 1.54 3.89 -15.06
N ASP A 151 1.02 4.62 -16.05
CA ASP A 151 -0.02 5.61 -15.87
C ASP A 151 -1.32 5.00 -15.32
N ILE A 152 -1.78 3.85 -15.85
CA ILE A 152 -2.98 3.13 -15.36
C ILE A 152 -2.84 2.76 -13.87
N ARG A 153 -1.64 2.31 -13.44
CA ARG A 153 -1.40 1.96 -12.03
C ARG A 153 -1.56 3.16 -11.12
N VAL A 154 -0.97 4.29 -11.50
CA VAL A 154 -1.08 5.56 -10.76
C VAL A 154 -2.54 5.99 -10.66
N TYR A 155 -3.31 5.94 -11.75
CA TYR A 155 -4.74 6.29 -11.71
C TYR A 155 -5.56 5.33 -10.83
N ASN A 156 -5.28 4.03 -10.88
CA ASN A 156 -5.99 3.04 -10.07
C ASN A 156 -5.72 3.24 -8.55
N GLU A 157 -4.48 3.57 -8.19
CA GLU A 157 -4.10 3.90 -6.80
C GLU A 157 -4.78 5.20 -6.33
N LEU A 158 -4.75 6.26 -7.14
CA LEU A 158 -5.30 7.56 -6.78
C LEU A 158 -6.84 7.57 -6.72
N GLU A 159 -7.53 6.73 -7.51
CA GLU A 159 -9.01 6.63 -7.52
C GLU A 159 -9.57 5.70 -6.44
N LYS A 160 -8.74 5.18 -5.52
CA LYS A 160 -9.15 4.32 -4.39
C LYS A 160 -10.06 3.16 -4.83
N CYS A 161 -9.77 2.54 -5.96
CA CYS A 161 -10.48 1.38 -6.49
C CYS A 161 -11.95 1.61 -6.91
N GLN A 162 -12.46 2.85 -7.03
CA GLN A 162 -13.85 3.08 -7.45
C GLN A 162 -14.17 2.43 -8.81
N ASN A 163 -13.21 2.46 -9.73
CA ASN A 163 -13.29 1.87 -11.06
C ASN A 163 -12.28 0.72 -11.26
N ALA A 164 -11.96 -0.02 -10.19
CA ALA A 164 -10.91 -1.05 -10.23
C ALA A 164 -11.11 -2.09 -11.34
N ASP A 165 -12.35 -2.53 -11.58
CA ASP A 165 -12.64 -3.52 -12.63
C ASP A 165 -12.32 -2.97 -14.04
N TYR A 166 -12.57 -1.68 -14.28
CA TYR A 166 -12.24 -1.04 -15.56
C TYR A 166 -10.74 -0.93 -15.77
N TRP A 167 -10.00 -0.49 -14.74
CA TRP A 167 -8.55 -0.39 -14.81
C TRP A 167 -7.89 -1.76 -14.92
N SER A 168 -8.44 -2.77 -14.24
CA SER A 168 -8.00 -4.17 -14.36
C SER A 168 -8.21 -4.72 -15.77
N ASP A 169 -9.40 -4.51 -16.35
CA ASP A 169 -9.69 -4.93 -17.72
C ASP A 169 -8.80 -4.25 -18.75
N LEU A 170 -8.55 -2.95 -18.61
CA LEU A 170 -7.60 -2.23 -19.45
C LEU A 170 -6.17 -2.76 -19.29
N THR A 171 -5.73 -3.03 -18.06
CA THR A 171 -4.40 -3.58 -17.79
C THR A 171 -4.22 -4.91 -18.53
N ILE A 172 -5.19 -5.82 -18.44
CA ILE A 172 -5.16 -7.11 -19.14
C ILE A 172 -5.04 -6.92 -20.65
N ILE A 173 -5.78 -5.97 -21.23
CA ILE A 173 -5.75 -5.71 -22.68
C ILE A 173 -4.40 -5.13 -23.10
N VAL A 174 -3.89 -4.15 -22.34
CA VAL A 174 -2.61 -3.50 -22.64
C VAL A 174 -1.45 -4.49 -22.52
N GLU A 175 -1.44 -5.34 -21.49
CA GLU A 175 -0.43 -6.39 -21.32
C GLU A 175 -0.45 -7.39 -22.49
N ASP A 176 -1.64 -7.79 -22.95
CA ASP A 176 -1.78 -8.70 -24.10
C ASP A 176 -1.29 -8.07 -25.42
N GLU A 177 -1.59 -6.78 -25.66
CA GLU A 177 -1.09 -6.06 -26.83
C GLU A 177 0.43 -5.84 -26.77
N LEU A 178 0.97 -5.50 -25.60
CA LEU A 178 2.41 -5.39 -25.39
C LEU A 178 3.13 -6.72 -25.67
N GLN A 179 2.57 -7.84 -25.20
CA GLN A 179 3.12 -9.17 -25.48
C GLN A 179 3.07 -9.51 -26.97
N LYS A 180 1.99 -9.17 -27.69
CA LYS A 180 1.90 -9.37 -29.14
C LYS A 180 2.94 -8.57 -29.90
N LEU A 181 3.11 -7.29 -29.55
CA LEU A 181 4.11 -6.43 -30.19
C LEU A 181 5.53 -6.93 -29.93
N ARG A 182 5.87 -7.31 -28.70
CA ARG A 182 7.18 -7.90 -28.36
C ARG A 182 7.44 -9.20 -29.13
N LYS A 183 6.44 -10.07 -29.25
CA LYS A 183 6.55 -11.31 -30.05
C LYS A 183 6.75 -10.99 -31.53
N ALA A 184 5.99 -10.04 -32.09
CA ALA A 184 6.13 -9.62 -33.47
C ALA A 184 7.50 -8.99 -33.76
N GLU A 185 8.05 -8.21 -32.83
CA GLU A 185 9.39 -7.63 -32.95
C GLU A 185 10.48 -8.70 -32.86
N ALA A 186 10.37 -9.63 -31.91
CA ALA A 186 11.28 -10.76 -31.79
C ALA A 186 11.24 -11.67 -33.03
N GLU A 187 10.07 -11.88 -33.62
CA GLU A 187 9.92 -12.64 -34.86
C GLU A 187 10.53 -11.90 -36.06
N LYS A 188 10.31 -10.56 -36.18
CA LYS A 188 10.96 -9.72 -37.19
C LYS A 188 12.48 -9.75 -37.09
N GLN A 189 13.04 -9.71 -35.88
CA GLN A 189 14.49 -9.79 -35.65
C GLN A 189 15.06 -11.17 -35.98
N ARG A 190 14.28 -12.25 -35.81
CA ARG A 190 14.67 -13.62 -36.16
C ARG A 190 14.50 -13.95 -37.64
N MET A 191 13.60 -13.26 -38.34
CA MET A 191 13.37 -13.45 -39.78
C MET A 191 14.38 -12.63 -40.61
N ALA A 192 15.41 -13.30 -41.14
CA ALA A 192 16.07 -12.82 -42.35
C ALA A 192 15.03 -12.66 -43.48
N PRO A 193 15.18 -11.69 -44.41
CA PRO A 193 14.15 -11.38 -45.40
C PRO A 193 13.92 -12.58 -46.33
N GLY A 194 12.82 -13.31 -46.15
CA GLY A 194 12.41 -14.36 -47.08
C GLY A 194 11.77 -15.65 -46.53
N ARG A 195 11.60 -15.85 -45.22
CA ARG A 195 10.82 -17.00 -44.70
C ARG A 195 9.37 -16.58 -44.39
N ARG A 196 8.42 -17.35 -44.94
CA ARG A 196 6.98 -17.13 -44.83
C ARG A 196 6.48 -17.25 -43.38
N GLU A 197 5.39 -16.53 -43.09
CA GLU A 197 4.63 -16.50 -41.84
C GLU A 197 4.56 -17.88 -41.16
N GLY A 198 4.96 -17.95 -39.89
CA GLY A 198 4.90 -19.17 -39.11
C GLY A 198 3.46 -19.67 -38.95
N ILE A 199 3.30 -21.00 -39.01
CA ILE A 199 2.03 -21.75 -38.86
C ILE A 199 1.21 -21.28 -37.64
N HIS A 200 1.87 -20.75 -36.61
CA HIS A 200 1.24 -20.23 -35.38
C HIS A 200 0.32 -19.01 -35.59
N GLN A 201 0.57 -18.13 -36.56
CA GLN A 201 -0.30 -16.95 -36.77
C GLN A 201 -1.67 -17.32 -37.35
N SER A 202 -1.74 -18.35 -38.20
CA SER A 202 -3.01 -18.83 -38.75
C SER A 202 -3.90 -19.39 -37.65
N VAL A 203 -3.31 -20.21 -36.76
CA VAL A 203 -4.02 -20.80 -35.62
C VAL A 203 -4.51 -19.73 -34.65
N ALA A 204 -3.74 -18.67 -34.40
CA ALA A 204 -4.15 -17.55 -33.54
C ALA A 204 -5.36 -16.76 -34.10
N LYS A 205 -5.43 -16.57 -35.44
CA LYS A 205 -6.57 -15.92 -36.08
C LYS A 205 -7.84 -16.77 -35.98
N ASP A 206 -7.72 -18.07 -36.21
CA ASP A 206 -8.83 -19.02 -36.07
C ASP A 206 -9.35 -19.09 -34.62
N VAL A 207 -8.43 -19.10 -33.66
CA VAL A 207 -8.72 -19.05 -32.22
C VAL A 207 -9.48 -17.77 -31.83
N THR A 208 -9.04 -16.62 -32.34
CA THR A 208 -9.71 -15.34 -32.06
C THR A 208 -11.14 -15.36 -32.63
N GLN A 209 -11.34 -16.01 -33.77
CA GLN A 209 -12.67 -16.20 -34.37
C GLN A 209 -13.53 -17.16 -33.55
N ILE A 210 -12.95 -18.19 -32.93
CA ILE A 210 -13.65 -19.09 -31.99
C ILE A 210 -14.16 -18.36 -30.76
N PHE A 211 -13.47 -17.31 -30.30
CA PHE A 211 -13.91 -16.51 -29.15
C PHE A 211 -15.07 -15.56 -29.51
N LYS A 212 -15.11 -15.08 -30.75
CA LYS A 212 -16.18 -14.20 -31.24
C LYS A 212 -17.52 -14.95 -31.27
N GLY A 213 -18.51 -14.40 -30.58
CA GLY A 213 -19.88 -14.94 -30.54
C GLY A 213 -20.17 -15.94 -29.43
N LYS A 214 -19.19 -16.26 -28.56
CA LYS A 214 -19.42 -17.05 -27.34
C LYS A 214 -19.97 -16.18 -26.21
N SER A 215 -20.83 -16.74 -25.37
CA SER A 215 -21.33 -16.06 -24.16
C SER A 215 -20.25 -15.93 -23.08
N SER A 216 -20.44 -15.02 -22.12
CA SER A 216 -19.52 -14.87 -20.97
C SER A 216 -19.33 -16.20 -20.22
N SER A 217 -20.41 -16.94 -19.98
CA SER A 217 -20.36 -18.27 -19.35
C SER A 217 -19.56 -19.29 -20.15
N GLN A 218 -19.72 -19.31 -21.48
CA GLN A 218 -18.95 -20.21 -22.35
C GLN A 218 -17.46 -19.86 -22.38
N LEU A 219 -17.11 -18.57 -22.29
CA LEU A 219 -15.71 -18.12 -22.20
C LEU A 219 -15.09 -18.50 -20.85
N GLU A 220 -15.84 -18.42 -19.75
CA GLU A 220 -15.39 -18.88 -18.43
C GLU A 220 -15.16 -20.39 -18.36
N GLU A 221 -16.07 -21.18 -18.96
CA GLU A 221 -15.86 -22.63 -19.08
C GLU A 221 -14.61 -22.95 -19.90
N LEU A 222 -14.39 -22.22 -21.00
CA LEU A 222 -13.21 -22.39 -21.83
C LEU A 222 -11.93 -22.04 -21.05
N LYS A 223 -11.97 -20.94 -20.28
CA LYS A 223 -10.87 -20.52 -19.40
C LYS A 223 -10.52 -21.64 -18.42
N ARG A 224 -11.51 -22.20 -17.73
CA ARG A 224 -11.29 -23.29 -16.76
C ARG A 224 -10.68 -24.52 -17.43
N LYS A 225 -11.21 -24.92 -18.60
CA LYS A 225 -10.67 -26.05 -19.38
C LYS A 225 -9.21 -25.84 -19.79
N ILE A 226 -8.83 -24.63 -20.17
CA ILE A 226 -7.45 -24.29 -20.53
C ILE A 226 -6.55 -24.30 -19.28
N GLU A 227 -7.01 -23.74 -18.17
CA GLU A 227 -6.29 -23.74 -16.89
C GLU A 227 -6.04 -25.18 -16.39
N ASP A 228 -7.04 -26.05 -16.48
CA ASP A 228 -6.89 -27.48 -16.13
C ASP A 228 -5.88 -28.20 -17.05
N LYS A 229 -5.83 -27.84 -18.33
CA LYS A 229 -4.86 -28.38 -19.30
C LYS A 229 -3.44 -27.90 -19.05
N ILE A 230 -3.27 -26.68 -18.54
CA ILE A 230 -1.95 -26.14 -18.14
C ILE A 230 -1.50 -26.79 -16.81
N ALA A 231 -2.43 -26.98 -15.87
CA ALA A 231 -2.14 -27.56 -14.56
C ALA A 231 -1.82 -29.07 -14.61
N SER A 232 -2.39 -29.80 -15.59
CA SER A 232 -2.11 -31.21 -15.84
C SER A 232 -1.43 -31.40 -17.21
N PRO A 233 -0.14 -31.06 -17.33
CA PRO A 233 0.59 -31.20 -18.57
C PRO A 233 0.73 -32.69 -18.91
N GLN A 234 0.07 -33.11 -19.99
CA GLN A 234 0.34 -34.40 -20.63
C GLN A 234 1.61 -34.28 -21.48
N ASP A 235 2.31 -35.40 -21.61
CA ASP A 235 3.58 -35.45 -22.34
C ASP A 235 3.40 -35.00 -23.80
N GLY A 236 4.19 -34.01 -24.23
CA GLY A 236 4.10 -33.41 -25.57
C GLY A 236 3.16 -32.22 -25.74
N LEU A 237 2.54 -31.69 -24.66
CA LEU A 237 1.77 -30.44 -24.74
C LEU A 237 2.69 -29.20 -24.76
N ASP A 238 2.46 -28.31 -25.73
CA ASP A 238 3.11 -27.00 -25.77
C ASP A 238 2.46 -26.05 -24.75
N ILE A 239 3.05 -25.99 -23.56
CA ILE A 239 2.59 -25.13 -22.46
C ILE A 239 2.59 -23.66 -22.89
N GLY A 240 3.60 -23.21 -23.66
CA GLY A 240 3.70 -21.83 -24.11
C GLY A 240 2.57 -21.43 -25.07
N TYR A 241 2.12 -22.37 -25.91
CA TYR A 241 0.91 -22.18 -26.72
C TYR A 241 -0.32 -21.98 -25.84
N TRP A 242 -0.56 -22.85 -24.86
CA TRP A 242 -1.73 -22.75 -23.96
C TRP A 242 -1.70 -21.51 -23.07
N GLU A 243 -0.54 -21.10 -22.58
CA GLU A 243 -0.37 -19.83 -21.86
C GLU A 243 -0.69 -18.63 -22.76
N SER A 244 -0.22 -18.64 -24.01
CA SER A 244 -0.55 -17.59 -24.98
C SER A 244 -2.04 -17.56 -25.31
N LEU A 245 -2.68 -18.73 -25.38
CA LEU A 245 -4.10 -18.88 -25.63
C LEU A 245 -4.92 -18.35 -24.44
N LEU A 246 -4.48 -18.64 -23.22
CA LEU A 246 -5.09 -18.15 -21.99
C LEU A 246 -4.99 -16.62 -21.90
N SER A 247 -3.84 -16.02 -22.25
CA SER A 247 -3.67 -14.57 -22.32
C SER A 247 -4.66 -13.94 -23.30
N GLN A 248 -4.71 -14.46 -24.54
CA GLN A 248 -5.64 -13.97 -25.57
C GLN A 248 -7.10 -14.09 -25.13
N LEU A 249 -7.47 -15.20 -24.47
CA LEU A 249 -8.81 -15.40 -23.93
C LEU A 249 -9.14 -14.37 -22.85
N LYS A 250 -8.21 -14.13 -21.90
CA LYS A 250 -8.38 -13.12 -20.85
C LYS A 250 -8.57 -11.72 -21.45
N ALA A 251 -7.78 -11.36 -22.45
CA ALA A 251 -7.90 -10.09 -23.15
C ALA A 251 -9.21 -9.97 -23.95
N HIS A 252 -9.70 -11.06 -24.55
CA HIS A 252 -11.01 -11.07 -25.20
C HIS A 252 -12.15 -10.90 -24.19
N MET A 253 -12.09 -11.56 -23.03
CA MET A 253 -13.06 -11.40 -21.95
C MET A 253 -13.06 -9.97 -21.40
N ALA A 254 -11.88 -9.37 -21.19
CA ALA A 254 -11.75 -7.98 -20.76
C ALA A 254 -12.36 -7.00 -21.78
N ARG A 255 -12.11 -7.19 -23.08
CA ARG A 255 -12.77 -6.41 -24.14
C ARG A 255 -14.29 -6.55 -24.12
N ALA A 256 -14.79 -7.77 -23.94
CA ALA A 256 -16.23 -8.01 -23.84
C ALA A 256 -16.84 -7.27 -22.64
N ARG A 257 -16.21 -7.34 -21.46
CA ARG A 257 -16.66 -6.60 -20.26
C ARG A 257 -16.67 -5.08 -20.47
N LEU A 258 -15.61 -4.53 -21.05
CA LEU A 258 -15.54 -3.10 -21.36
C LEU A 258 -16.61 -2.66 -22.36
N ARG A 259 -16.89 -3.49 -23.38
CA ARG A 259 -17.99 -3.24 -24.33
C ARG A 259 -19.35 -3.28 -23.63
N ASP A 260 -19.60 -4.29 -22.81
CA ASP A 260 -20.91 -4.45 -22.16
C ASP A 260 -21.16 -3.27 -21.20
N ARG A 261 -20.14 -2.87 -20.42
CA ARG A 261 -20.17 -1.64 -19.60
C ARG A 261 -20.39 -0.38 -20.44
N HIS A 262 -19.76 -0.29 -21.61
CA HIS A 262 -19.97 0.82 -22.53
C HIS A 262 -21.41 0.90 -23.04
N GLN A 263 -22.00 -0.23 -23.42
CA GLN A 263 -23.39 -0.29 -23.84
C GLN A 263 -24.36 0.12 -22.73
N GLU A 264 -24.11 -0.32 -21.50
CA GLU A 264 -24.89 0.09 -20.34
C GLU A 264 -24.78 1.60 -20.08
N ASN A 265 -23.57 2.14 -20.11
CA ASN A 265 -23.34 3.58 -19.99
C ASN A 265 -24.07 4.38 -21.07
N LEU A 266 -24.06 3.91 -22.32
CA LEU A 266 -24.80 4.53 -23.42
C LEU A 266 -26.31 4.47 -23.20
N ARG A 267 -26.85 3.33 -22.73
CA ARG A 267 -28.28 3.18 -22.42
C ARG A 267 -28.72 4.17 -21.34
N ASN A 268 -27.98 4.23 -20.22
CA ASN A 268 -28.30 5.13 -19.11
C ASN A 268 -28.29 6.60 -19.55
N LYS A 269 -27.34 6.99 -20.41
CA LYS A 269 -27.28 8.35 -20.98
C LYS A 269 -28.43 8.64 -21.94
N LEU A 270 -28.79 7.68 -22.79
CA LEU A 270 -29.94 7.81 -23.68
C LEU A 270 -31.26 7.94 -22.91
N GLU A 271 -31.39 7.29 -21.76
CA GLU A 271 -32.54 7.45 -20.86
C GLU A 271 -32.57 8.84 -20.23
N LEU A 272 -31.41 9.34 -19.78
CA LEU A 272 -31.29 10.69 -19.19
C LEU A 272 -31.62 11.79 -20.21
N LEU A 273 -31.19 11.65 -21.47
CA LEU A 273 -31.49 12.62 -22.55
C LEU A 273 -32.95 12.61 -23.02
N LYS A 274 -33.72 11.56 -22.67
CA LYS A 274 -35.14 11.44 -23.01
C LYS A 274 -36.07 12.04 -21.93
N GLN A 275 -35.54 12.34 -20.74
CA GLN A 275 -36.25 13.01 -19.65
C GLN A 275 -36.14 14.53 -19.80
#